data_AF-A0A6N8BIX2-F1
#
_entry.id   AF-A0A6N8BIX2-F1
#
_cell.length_a   1.000
_cell.length_b   1.000
_cell.length_c   1.000
_cell.angle_alpha   90.00
_cell.angle_beta   90.00
_cell.angle_gamma   90.00
#
_symmetry.space_group_name_H-M   'P 1'
#
loop_
_entity.id
_entity.type
_entity.pdbx_description
1 polymer ?
#
loop_
_entity_poly.entity_id
_entity_poly.type
_entity_poly.pdbx_seq_one_letter_code
_entity_poly.pdbx_strand_id
1 'polypeptide(L)'
;MLKEVDNISCGRKLITTLYVVVLSWAIISAYFYNQHYINLKTYDVINGKITLEDATLFVKQVTMEQYKSNIRPFHGDDIWYYNVALELPDKLVTPFIKLCYFYSLPYEFNDNIAVLKVKGIMTYDSLSKLDPFDIYQMYIYGHKTNYGKNIGYTHRGNDNIYLFHVEGEGVATDIKTLGLIIDNKHGDREQVLSLEPKWETKTYNTLQERPPEYKFDPRESVFKTFRPFENGNADKLQEFVLPKLRGDFPWARIKHDYWESNHTGHFTYMKEYQGFNDVFMYTIVFNERDDLQTDNTAKQPVTDIAEQKLYLIDTGEAWRIIDIGPVTELSH
;
A
#
# COMPACT_ATOMS: atom_id res chain seq x y z
N MET A 1 -0.90 61.52 27.33
CA MET A 1 0.57 61.34 27.38
C MET A 1 1.01 60.19 28.28
N LEU A 2 0.87 60.21 29.62
CA LEU A 2 1.37 59.10 30.47
C LEU A 2 0.70 57.73 30.18
N LYS A 3 -0.61 57.68 29.94
CA LYS A 3 -1.33 56.44 29.55
C LYS A 3 -0.96 55.87 28.17
N GLU A 4 -0.42 56.69 27.26
CA GLU A 4 0.01 56.21 25.94
C GLU A 4 1.38 55.52 26.00
N VAL A 5 2.28 55.99 26.87
CA VAL A 5 3.62 55.42 27.02
C VAL A 5 3.57 54.02 27.65
N ASP A 6 2.68 53.79 28.61
CA ASP A 6 2.49 52.47 29.24
C ASP A 6 1.88 51.43 28.29
N ASN A 7 0.95 51.84 27.41
CA ASN A 7 0.38 50.97 26.39
C ASN A 7 1.41 50.51 25.35
N ILE A 8 2.35 51.40 24.96
CA ILE A 8 3.44 51.05 24.03
C ILE A 8 4.41 50.04 24.67
N SER A 9 4.68 50.18 25.97
CA SER A 9 5.53 49.25 26.74
C SER A 9 4.89 47.85 26.87
N CYS A 10 3.58 47.79 27.14
CA CYS A 10 2.84 46.54 27.23
C CYS A 10 2.76 45.80 25.88
N GLY A 11 2.47 46.53 24.79
CA GLY A 11 2.42 45.96 23.45
C GLY A 11 3.75 45.37 23.01
N ARG A 12 4.87 46.06 23.29
CA ARG A 12 6.21 45.54 22.99
C ARG A 12 6.52 44.25 23.77
N LYS A 13 6.21 44.20 25.07
CA LYS A 13 6.40 42.99 25.88
C LYS A 13 5.59 41.81 25.34
N LEU A 14 4.31 42.03 25.01
CA LEU A 14 3.45 41.00 24.42
C LEU A 14 4.03 40.46 23.10
N ILE A 15 4.44 41.35 22.20
CA ILE A 15 5.04 40.98 20.91
C ILE A 15 6.33 40.19 21.14
N THR A 16 7.21 40.63 22.05
CA THR A 16 8.44 39.91 22.39
C THR A 16 8.14 38.53 22.97
N THR A 17 7.18 38.41 23.89
CA THR A 17 6.77 37.11 24.45
C THR A 17 6.23 36.19 23.36
N LEU A 18 5.33 36.68 22.50
CA LEU A 18 4.79 35.90 21.39
C LEU A 18 5.91 35.43 20.44
N TYR A 19 6.84 36.33 20.12
CA TYR A 19 7.99 36.00 19.28
C TYR A 19 8.86 34.89 19.89
N VAL A 20 9.16 34.97 21.20
CA VAL A 20 9.93 33.93 21.90
C VAL A 20 9.18 32.59 21.87
N VAL A 21 7.88 32.59 22.14
CA VAL A 21 7.06 31.36 22.11
C VAL A 21 7.08 30.74 20.71
N VAL A 22 6.87 31.53 19.66
CA VAL A 22 6.88 31.04 18.27
C VAL A 22 8.26 30.53 17.88
N LEU A 23 9.33 31.23 18.26
CA LEU A 23 10.69 30.80 17.96
C LEU A 23 11.05 29.49 18.69
N SER A 24 10.71 29.37 19.97
CA SER A 24 10.90 28.14 20.74
C SER A 24 10.10 26.99 20.12
N TRP A 25 8.84 27.23 19.76
CA TRP A 25 8.02 26.23 19.07
C TRP A 25 8.63 25.82 17.72
N ALA A 26 9.16 26.75 16.94
CA ALA A 26 9.81 26.46 15.67
C ALA A 26 11.08 25.60 15.86
N ILE A 27 11.90 25.92 16.88
CA ILE A 27 13.11 25.14 17.22
C ILE A 27 12.73 23.71 17.64
N ILE A 28 11.74 23.56 18.53
CA ILE A 28 11.26 22.24 18.96
C ILE A 28 10.69 21.46 17.78
N SER A 29 9.89 22.10 16.93
CA SER A 29 9.33 21.47 15.73
C SER A 29 10.40 21.00 14.76
N ALA A 30 11.45 21.82 14.54
CA ALA A 30 12.59 21.44 13.72
C ALA A 30 13.36 20.25 14.31
N TYR A 31 13.52 20.19 15.63
CA TYR A 31 14.13 19.05 16.33
C TYR A 31 13.34 17.76 16.12
N PHE A 32 12.03 17.77 16.39
CA PHE A 32 11.18 16.59 16.17
C PHE A 32 11.11 16.20 14.69
N TYR A 33 11.08 17.18 13.78
CA TYR A 33 11.10 16.91 12.35
C TYR A 33 12.34 16.10 11.95
N ASN A 34 13.51 16.46 12.52
CA ASN A 34 14.75 15.71 12.32
C ASN A 34 14.74 14.29 12.92
N GLN A 35 13.85 13.99 13.86
CA GLN A 35 13.67 12.65 14.42
C GLN A 35 12.70 11.77 13.61
N HIS A 36 11.94 12.36 12.67
CA HIS A 36 10.95 11.66 11.84
C HIS A 36 11.48 11.21 10.47
N TYR A 37 12.77 11.41 10.21
CA TYR A 37 13.40 10.93 8.97
C TYR A 37 13.69 9.45 9.05
N ILE A 38 12.98 8.64 8.25
CA ILE A 38 13.26 7.22 8.12
C ILE A 38 14.08 6.96 6.87
N ASN A 39 15.16 6.21 7.01
CA ASN A 39 15.90 5.66 5.89
C ASN A 39 15.48 4.21 5.68
N LEU A 40 14.96 3.92 4.50
CA LEU A 40 14.54 2.60 4.09
C LEU A 40 15.48 2.12 3.00
N LYS A 41 16.16 0.98 3.19
CA LYS A 41 16.81 0.33 2.06
C LYS A 41 15.78 -0.53 1.34
N THR A 42 15.63 -0.33 0.04
CA THR A 42 14.70 -1.05 -0.81
C THR A 42 15.45 -1.74 -1.93
N TYR A 43 15.00 -2.92 -2.32
CA TYR A 43 15.46 -3.63 -3.49
C TYR A 43 14.24 -4.18 -4.22
N ASP A 44 13.98 -3.68 -5.42
CA ASP A 44 12.89 -4.17 -6.27
C ASP A 44 13.38 -5.42 -7.03
N VAL A 45 12.61 -6.50 -6.94
CA VAL A 45 13.00 -7.83 -7.44
C VAL A 45 12.39 -8.04 -8.82
N ILE A 46 13.24 -8.04 -9.85
CA ILE A 46 12.78 -8.04 -11.26
C ILE A 46 12.34 -9.43 -11.74
N ASN A 47 12.79 -10.53 -11.12
CA ASN A 47 12.49 -11.91 -11.56
C ASN A 47 12.23 -12.89 -10.39
N GLY A 48 11.56 -12.44 -9.33
CA GLY A 48 11.33 -13.25 -8.13
C GLY A 48 10.19 -14.25 -8.27
N LYS A 49 10.19 -15.13 -9.28
CA LYS A 49 9.11 -16.11 -9.50
C LYS A 49 9.46 -17.48 -8.93
N ILE A 50 8.53 -18.05 -8.16
CA ILE A 50 8.63 -19.40 -7.60
C ILE A 50 7.32 -20.12 -7.90
N THR A 51 7.40 -21.23 -8.62
CA THR A 51 6.23 -22.06 -8.92
C THR A 51 6.16 -23.21 -7.93
N LEU A 52 5.09 -23.24 -7.15
CA LEU A 52 4.75 -24.32 -6.25
C LEU A 52 3.72 -25.24 -6.92
N GLU A 53 3.21 -26.23 -6.18
CA GLU A 53 2.29 -27.23 -6.74
C GLU A 53 0.91 -26.66 -7.08
N ASP A 54 0.36 -25.84 -6.20
CA ASP A 54 -0.98 -25.23 -6.31
C ASP A 54 -0.94 -23.69 -6.33
N ALA A 55 0.26 -23.10 -6.24
CA ALA A 55 0.45 -21.67 -6.12
C ALA A 55 1.66 -21.17 -6.92
N THR A 56 1.63 -19.88 -7.28
CA THR A 56 2.79 -19.16 -7.82
C THR A 56 3.07 -17.95 -6.95
N LEU A 57 4.31 -17.82 -6.48
CA LEU A 57 4.78 -16.65 -5.75
C LEU A 57 5.58 -15.74 -6.68
N PHE A 58 5.28 -14.46 -6.60
CA PHE A 58 6.03 -13.38 -7.21
C PHE A 58 6.59 -12.50 -6.10
N VAL A 59 7.84 -12.72 -5.71
CA VAL A 59 8.61 -11.80 -4.86
C VAL A 59 8.88 -10.54 -5.66
N LYS A 60 8.40 -9.40 -5.15
CA LYS A 60 8.44 -8.10 -5.85
C LYS A 60 9.40 -7.12 -5.19
N GLN A 61 9.57 -7.19 -3.87
CA GLN A 61 10.37 -6.22 -3.16
C GLN A 61 10.98 -6.80 -1.89
N VAL A 62 12.21 -6.39 -1.58
CA VAL A 62 12.80 -6.54 -0.26
C VAL A 62 13.00 -5.16 0.35
N THR A 63 12.56 -4.98 1.59
CA THR A 63 12.77 -3.74 2.35
C THR A 63 13.50 -4.01 3.65
N MET A 64 14.40 -3.12 4.02
CA MET A 64 15.13 -3.17 5.28
C MET A 64 14.87 -1.89 6.06
N GLU A 65 14.26 -2.04 7.23
CA GLU A 65 13.84 -0.97 8.12
C GLU A 65 14.79 -0.93 9.32
N GLN A 66 15.59 0.13 9.43
CA GLN A 66 16.52 0.35 10.56
C GLN A 66 15.87 1.09 11.72
N TYR A 67 14.54 1.09 11.78
CA TYR A 67 13.78 1.76 12.81
C TYR A 67 12.70 0.84 13.34
N LYS A 68 12.44 0.93 14.64
CA LYS A 68 11.23 0.37 15.22
C LYS A 68 10.14 1.43 15.18
N SER A 69 9.04 1.11 14.52
CA SER A 69 7.86 1.96 14.60
C SER A 69 7.31 1.86 16.03
N ASN A 70 7.39 2.95 16.78
CA ASN A 70 6.79 3.06 18.11
C ASN A 70 5.27 3.25 18.05
N ILE A 71 4.61 2.83 16.96
CA ILE A 71 3.16 2.71 16.91
C ILE A 71 2.77 1.65 17.93
N ARG A 72 2.48 2.08 19.16
CA ARG A 72 1.75 1.24 20.10
C ARG A 72 0.45 0.85 19.39
N PRO A 73 0.11 -0.45 19.31
CA PRO A 73 -1.18 -0.84 18.79
C PRO A 73 -2.25 -0.09 19.59
N PHE A 74 -3.33 0.31 18.91
CA PHE A 74 -4.52 0.97 19.46
C PHE A 74 -5.27 0.07 20.46
N HIS A 75 -4.58 -0.39 21.49
CA HIS A 75 -5.07 -1.35 22.46
C HIS A 75 -5.07 -0.69 23.83
N GLY A 76 -6.20 -0.04 24.14
CA GLY A 76 -6.66 0.20 25.51
C GLY A 76 -5.92 1.23 26.36
N ASP A 77 -4.78 1.76 25.92
CA ASP A 77 -4.15 2.88 26.62
C ASP A 77 -4.98 4.15 26.35
N ASP A 78 -5.54 4.75 27.41
CA ASP A 78 -6.21 6.06 27.39
C ASP A 78 -5.20 7.15 27.01
N ILE A 79 -4.96 7.29 25.70
CA ILE A 79 -4.10 8.32 25.17
C ILE A 79 -4.86 9.65 25.33
N TRP A 80 -4.43 10.45 26.32
CA TRP A 80 -5.12 11.67 26.77
C TRP A 80 -5.59 12.61 25.66
N TYR A 81 -4.83 12.72 24.56
CA TYR A 81 -5.15 13.63 23.47
C TYR A 81 -6.34 13.16 22.63
N TYR A 82 -6.73 11.88 22.65
CA TYR A 82 -7.99 11.48 21.99
C TYR A 82 -9.21 12.01 22.74
N ASN A 83 -9.19 11.99 24.08
CA ASN A 83 -10.26 12.56 24.88
C ASN A 83 -10.42 14.06 24.62
N VAL A 84 -9.29 14.79 24.50
CA VAL A 84 -9.32 16.20 24.10
C VAL A 84 -9.82 16.36 22.66
N ALA A 85 -9.40 15.49 21.73
CA ALA A 85 -9.81 15.58 20.33
C ALA A 85 -11.33 15.46 20.16
N LEU A 86 -12.00 14.62 20.94
CA LEU A 86 -13.46 14.45 20.90
C LEU A 86 -14.25 15.70 21.30
N GLU A 87 -13.63 16.63 22.04
CA GLU A 87 -14.24 17.91 22.42
C GLU A 87 -13.99 19.02 21.37
N LEU A 88 -13.15 18.76 20.37
CA LEU A 88 -12.85 19.72 19.32
C LEU A 88 -13.91 19.69 18.21
N PRO A 89 -14.11 20.80 17.48
CA PRO A 89 -14.85 20.77 16.22
C PRO A 89 -14.26 19.74 15.26
N ASP A 90 -15.09 19.01 14.51
CA ASP A 90 -14.67 17.90 13.61
C ASP A 90 -13.47 18.26 12.71
N LYS A 91 -13.43 19.50 12.22
CA LYS A 91 -12.36 20.01 11.34
C LYS A 91 -10.98 20.07 12.02
N LEU A 92 -10.93 20.11 13.35
CA LEU A 92 -9.71 20.23 14.16
C LEU A 92 -9.27 18.90 14.79
N VAL A 93 -10.16 17.91 14.85
CA VAL A 93 -9.87 16.57 15.41
C VAL A 93 -8.63 15.96 14.75
N THR A 94 -8.64 15.79 13.43
CA THR A 94 -7.52 15.16 12.71
C THR A 94 -6.22 15.99 12.77
N PRO A 95 -6.23 17.32 12.54
CA PRO A 95 -5.03 18.13 12.73
C PRO A 95 -4.43 18.03 14.13
N PHE A 96 -5.27 18.05 15.17
CA PHE A 96 -4.83 17.95 16.55
C PHE A 96 -4.19 16.58 16.85
N ILE A 97 -4.85 15.48 16.46
CA ILE A 97 -4.29 14.13 16.62
C ILE A 97 -2.95 14.00 15.90
N LYS A 98 -2.84 14.49 14.65
CA LYS A 98 -1.58 14.48 13.88
C LYS A 98 -0.48 15.27 14.59
N LEU A 99 -0.80 16.42 15.17
CA LEU A 99 0.13 17.25 15.93
C LEU A 99 0.64 16.51 17.18
N CYS A 100 -0.27 15.95 17.99
CA CYS A 100 0.10 15.18 19.18
C CYS A 100 0.94 13.95 18.82
N TYR A 101 0.59 13.25 17.74
CA TYR A 101 1.34 12.10 17.24
C TYR A 101 2.78 12.49 16.86
N PHE A 102 2.95 13.60 16.16
CA PHE A 102 4.27 14.12 15.76
C PHE A 102 5.20 14.38 16.96
N TYR A 103 4.69 14.90 18.08
CA TYR A 103 5.53 15.18 19.25
C TYR A 103 5.64 14.03 20.25
N SER A 104 4.88 12.95 20.11
CA SER A 104 4.84 11.86 21.09
C SER A 104 5.63 10.63 20.71
N LEU A 105 5.89 10.40 19.41
CA LEU A 105 6.41 9.11 18.92
C LEU A 105 7.56 9.29 17.92
N PRO A 106 8.75 9.74 18.36
CA PRO A 106 9.94 9.69 17.51
C PRO A 106 10.31 8.23 17.19
N TYR A 107 10.92 8.02 16.03
CA TYR A 107 11.43 6.70 15.65
C TYR A 107 12.67 6.33 16.46
N GLU A 108 12.76 5.07 16.86
CA GLU A 108 13.98 4.50 17.45
C GLU A 108 14.80 3.82 16.36
N PHE A 109 16.01 4.32 16.12
CA PHE A 109 16.92 3.82 15.10
C PHE A 109 17.93 2.83 15.67
N ASN A 110 18.27 1.81 14.88
CA ASN A 110 19.36 0.90 15.17
C ASN A 110 20.27 0.77 13.94
N ASP A 111 21.53 1.20 14.09
CA ASP A 111 22.49 1.23 12.99
C ASP A 111 23.02 -0.17 12.61
N ASN A 112 22.93 -1.13 13.53
CA ASN A 112 23.57 -2.44 13.41
C ASN A 112 22.60 -3.54 12.98
N ILE A 113 21.35 -3.45 13.45
CA ILE A 113 20.31 -4.42 13.13
C ILE A 113 19.10 -3.75 12.51
N ALA A 114 18.44 -4.47 11.60
CA ALA A 114 17.24 -4.05 10.93
C ALA A 114 16.16 -5.12 10.98
N VAL A 115 14.94 -4.68 10.70
CA VAL A 115 13.82 -5.55 10.31
C VAL A 115 13.85 -5.67 8.80
N LEU A 116 13.91 -6.89 8.29
CA LEU A 116 13.86 -7.20 6.87
C LEU A 116 12.48 -7.72 6.51
N LYS A 117 11.89 -7.19 5.44
CA LYS A 117 10.64 -7.68 4.87
C LYS A 117 10.83 -8.11 3.43
N VAL A 118 10.50 -9.35 3.13
CA VAL A 118 10.38 -9.86 1.75
C VAL A 118 8.92 -9.83 1.37
N LYS A 119 8.56 -9.06 0.35
CA LYS A 119 7.18 -8.78 -0.04
C LYS A 119 6.89 -9.28 -1.44
N GLY A 120 5.69 -9.79 -1.65
CA GLY A 120 5.30 -10.32 -2.95
C GLY A 120 3.80 -10.51 -3.12
N ILE A 121 3.46 -11.15 -4.23
CA ILE A 121 2.12 -11.58 -4.59
C ILE A 121 2.13 -13.09 -4.65
N MET A 122 1.21 -13.74 -3.96
CA MET A 122 0.97 -15.17 -4.07
C MET A 122 -0.36 -15.37 -4.79
N THR A 123 -0.37 -16.28 -5.76
CA THR A 123 -1.51 -16.51 -6.66
C THR A 123 -1.84 -17.99 -6.73
N TYR A 124 -3.11 -18.32 -6.94
CA TYR A 124 -3.61 -19.69 -7.03
C TYR A 124 -4.39 -19.93 -8.31
N ASP A 125 -4.26 -21.13 -8.86
CA ASP A 125 -4.99 -21.52 -10.08
C ASP A 125 -6.51 -21.66 -9.83
N SER A 126 -6.93 -21.84 -8.57
CA SER A 126 -8.34 -21.83 -8.18
C SER A 126 -8.54 -21.12 -6.84
N LEU A 127 -9.76 -20.64 -6.59
CA LEU A 127 -10.15 -20.14 -5.27
C LEU A 127 -10.15 -21.30 -4.27
N SER A 128 -8.97 -21.56 -3.68
CA SER A 128 -8.83 -22.52 -2.60
C SER A 128 -9.66 -22.06 -1.40
N LYS A 129 -10.37 -22.99 -0.75
CA LYS A 129 -11.04 -22.73 0.52
C LYS A 129 -10.06 -22.64 1.69
N LEU A 130 -8.81 -23.02 1.48
CA LEU A 130 -7.77 -23.01 2.51
C LEU A 130 -6.97 -21.71 2.41
N ASP A 131 -6.64 -21.15 3.58
CA ASP A 131 -5.70 -20.05 3.67
C ASP A 131 -4.35 -20.53 3.10
N PRO A 132 -3.77 -19.84 2.12
CA PRO A 132 -2.48 -20.23 1.55
C PRO A 132 -1.35 -20.36 2.57
N PHE A 133 -1.39 -19.57 3.65
CA PHE A 133 -0.41 -19.61 4.72
C PHE A 133 -0.69 -20.72 5.74
N ASP A 134 -1.81 -21.43 5.62
CA ASP A 134 -2.02 -22.72 6.28
C ASP A 134 -1.27 -23.86 5.59
N ILE A 135 -0.98 -23.73 4.29
CA ILE A 135 -0.27 -24.73 3.48
C ILE A 135 1.23 -24.43 3.46
N TYR A 136 1.61 -23.17 3.28
CA TYR A 136 3.01 -22.78 3.10
C TYR A 136 3.57 -22.04 4.30
N GLN A 137 4.80 -22.39 4.67
CA GLN A 137 5.64 -21.60 5.57
C GLN A 137 6.74 -20.94 4.78
N MET A 138 7.11 -19.74 5.19
CA MET A 138 8.18 -18.98 4.56
C MET A 138 9.12 -18.44 5.63
N TYR A 139 10.41 -18.51 5.33
CA TYR A 139 11.48 -18.15 6.24
C TYR A 139 12.51 -17.30 5.54
N ILE A 140 13.04 -16.33 6.26
CA ILE A 140 14.15 -15.51 5.79
C ILE A 140 15.44 -16.08 6.36
N TYR A 141 16.39 -16.37 5.47
CA TYR A 141 17.68 -16.93 5.82
C TYR A 141 18.82 -16.04 5.31
N GLY A 142 19.81 -15.78 6.16
CA GLY A 142 21.11 -15.21 5.78
C GLY A 142 22.19 -16.28 5.76
N HIS A 143 23.45 -15.88 5.64
CA HIS A 143 24.59 -16.80 5.72
C HIS A 143 24.61 -17.56 7.07
N LYS A 144 23.93 -18.70 7.13
CA LYS A 144 23.78 -19.60 8.28
C LYS A 144 22.89 -19.12 9.44
N THR A 145 22.07 -18.08 9.22
CA THR A 145 21.20 -17.51 10.28
C THR A 145 19.76 -17.45 9.81
N ASN A 146 18.82 -17.99 10.60
CA ASN A 146 17.39 -17.80 10.39
C ASN A 146 16.96 -16.51 11.09
N TYR A 147 16.41 -15.57 10.32
CA TYR A 147 16.02 -14.25 10.84
C TYR A 147 14.55 -14.17 11.25
N GLY A 148 13.71 -15.12 10.85
CA GLY A 148 12.30 -15.11 11.20
C GLY A 148 11.38 -15.77 10.19
N LYS A 149 10.13 -15.91 10.63
CA LYS A 149 9.03 -16.58 9.94
C LYS A 149 7.70 -15.84 10.06
N ASN A 150 7.74 -14.57 10.45
CA ASN A 150 6.54 -13.79 10.68
C ASN A 150 5.92 -13.46 9.33
N ILE A 151 4.81 -14.10 9.00
CA ILE A 151 4.11 -13.88 7.73
C ILE A 151 2.91 -13.00 8.01
N GLY A 152 2.82 -11.89 7.30
CA GLY A 152 1.62 -11.07 7.23
C GLY A 152 1.12 -11.03 5.79
N TYR A 153 -0.20 -10.95 5.62
CA TYR A 153 -0.79 -10.87 4.30
C TYR A 153 -2.07 -10.05 4.27
N THR A 154 -2.47 -9.63 3.08
CA THR A 154 -3.74 -8.96 2.82
C THR A 154 -4.43 -9.64 1.64
N HIS A 155 -5.71 -9.94 1.82
CA HIS A 155 -6.59 -10.58 0.86
C HIS A 155 -7.93 -9.84 0.81
N ARG A 156 -8.62 -9.86 -0.33
CA ARG A 156 -9.95 -9.25 -0.48
C ARG A 156 -10.93 -10.25 -1.09
N GLY A 157 -11.93 -10.65 -0.32
CA GLY A 157 -13.15 -11.31 -0.82
C GLY A 157 -12.87 -12.45 -1.80
N ASN A 158 -13.23 -12.24 -3.06
CA ASN A 158 -13.15 -13.25 -4.13
C ASN A 158 -11.85 -13.18 -4.95
N ASP A 159 -10.83 -12.47 -4.47
CA ASP A 159 -9.51 -12.45 -5.11
C ASP A 159 -8.84 -13.84 -4.96
N ASN A 160 -8.17 -14.34 -6.00
CA ASN A 160 -7.23 -15.48 -5.86
C ASN A 160 -5.77 -15.00 -5.71
N ILE A 161 -5.60 -13.73 -5.35
CA ILE A 161 -4.30 -13.07 -5.14
C ILE A 161 -4.15 -12.66 -3.67
N TYR A 162 -2.98 -12.92 -3.11
CA TYR A 162 -2.62 -12.57 -1.75
C TYR A 162 -1.38 -11.69 -1.79
N LEU A 163 -1.45 -10.51 -1.19
CA LEU A 163 -0.26 -9.69 -0.99
C LEU A 163 0.37 -10.12 0.31
N PHE A 164 1.61 -10.60 0.26
CA PHE A 164 2.27 -11.15 1.44
C PHE A 164 3.54 -10.40 1.75
N HIS A 165 3.92 -10.44 3.02
CA HIS A 165 5.25 -10.16 3.47
C HIS A 165 5.72 -11.23 4.45
N VAL A 166 7.01 -11.53 4.41
CA VAL A 166 7.72 -12.31 5.43
C VAL A 166 8.67 -11.36 6.13
N GLU A 167 8.66 -11.37 7.45
CA GLU A 167 9.47 -10.49 8.29
C GLU A 167 10.52 -11.29 9.07
N GLY A 168 11.74 -10.75 9.09
CA GLY A 168 12.84 -11.22 9.92
C GLY A 168 13.45 -10.06 10.68
N GLU A 169 13.78 -10.29 11.95
CA GLU A 169 14.34 -9.28 12.85
C GLU A 169 15.83 -9.56 13.13
N GLY A 170 16.55 -8.56 13.64
CA GLY A 170 17.96 -8.73 14.01
C GLY A 170 18.90 -8.89 12.81
N VAL A 171 18.47 -8.46 11.61
CA VAL A 171 19.25 -8.63 10.38
C VAL A 171 20.37 -7.60 10.31
N ALA A 172 21.60 -8.04 10.05
CA ALA A 172 22.74 -7.13 9.86
C ALA A 172 22.48 -6.17 8.68
N THR A 173 22.74 -4.89 8.89
CA THR A 173 22.38 -3.82 7.94
C THR A 173 23.24 -3.81 6.67
N ASP A 174 24.32 -4.57 6.64
CA ASP A 174 25.27 -4.73 5.54
C ASP A 174 25.13 -6.06 4.78
N ILE A 175 24.10 -6.86 5.09
CA ILE A 175 23.83 -8.16 4.46
C ILE A 175 23.88 -8.08 2.93
N LYS A 176 24.59 -9.03 2.33
CA LYS A 176 24.83 -9.11 0.87
C LYS A 176 23.96 -10.12 0.16
N THR A 177 23.59 -11.20 0.84
CA THR A 177 22.83 -12.30 0.28
C THR A 177 21.69 -12.67 1.21
N LEU A 178 20.57 -13.05 0.61
CA LEU A 178 19.35 -13.43 1.30
C LEU A 178 18.78 -14.68 0.66
N GLY A 179 18.35 -15.65 1.45
CA GLY A 179 17.49 -16.74 1.01
C GLY A 179 16.07 -16.50 1.50
N LEU A 180 15.09 -16.65 0.62
CA LEU A 180 13.71 -16.92 1.00
C LEU A 180 13.48 -18.42 0.83
N ILE A 181 13.18 -19.10 1.93
CA ILE A 181 12.85 -20.53 1.95
C ILE A 181 11.33 -20.65 2.01
N ILE A 182 10.75 -21.53 1.19
CA ILE A 182 9.33 -21.83 1.16
C ILE A 182 9.15 -23.33 1.35
N ASP A 183 8.50 -23.70 2.45
CA ASP A 183 8.22 -25.08 2.82
C ASP A 183 6.73 -25.37 2.71
N ASN A 184 6.40 -26.49 2.09
CA ASN A 184 5.04 -27.04 2.16
C ASN A 184 4.87 -27.76 3.51
N LYS A 185 3.89 -27.34 4.33
CA LYS A 185 3.60 -27.97 5.63
C LYS A 185 3.13 -29.43 5.52
N HIS A 186 2.69 -29.86 4.34
CA HIS A 186 2.14 -31.19 4.08
C HIS A 186 3.09 -32.13 3.32
N GLY A 187 4.32 -31.70 3.00
CA GLY A 187 5.32 -32.56 2.38
C GLY A 187 6.72 -31.95 2.33
N ASP A 188 7.76 -32.75 2.03
CA ASP A 188 9.17 -32.36 2.17
C ASP A 188 9.72 -31.45 1.03
N ARG A 189 8.89 -30.65 0.37
CA ARG A 189 9.35 -29.77 -0.71
C ARG A 189 9.73 -28.40 -0.17
N GLU A 190 11.04 -28.21 -0.03
CA GLU A 190 11.69 -26.92 0.20
C GLU A 190 12.05 -26.27 -1.14
N GLN A 191 11.63 -25.02 -1.37
CA GLN A 191 12.14 -24.19 -2.45
C GLN A 191 12.90 -23.00 -1.88
N VAL A 192 14.06 -22.70 -2.45
CA VAL A 192 14.92 -21.60 -2.00
C VAL A 192 15.10 -20.58 -3.12
N LEU A 193 14.70 -19.34 -2.87
CA LEU A 193 15.02 -18.20 -3.72
C LEU A 193 16.17 -17.41 -3.10
N SER A 194 17.34 -17.53 -3.73
CA SER A 194 18.51 -16.72 -3.38
C SER A 194 18.44 -15.35 -4.05
N LEU A 195 18.58 -14.31 -3.26
CA LEU A 195 18.57 -12.90 -3.67
C LEU A 195 19.91 -12.26 -3.31
N GLU A 196 20.39 -11.40 -4.21
CA GLU A 196 21.55 -10.55 -4.00
C GLU A 196 21.09 -9.09 -4.08
N PRO A 197 20.60 -8.50 -2.97
CA PRO A 197 19.96 -7.21 -3.01
C PRO A 197 20.89 -6.10 -3.48
N LYS A 198 20.44 -5.34 -4.49
CA LYS A 198 21.05 -4.07 -4.89
C LYS A 198 20.32 -2.96 -4.16
N TRP A 199 20.80 -2.64 -2.97
CA TRP A 199 20.14 -1.71 -2.07
C TRP A 199 20.08 -0.28 -2.63
N GLU A 200 18.88 0.25 -2.76
CA GLU A 200 18.61 1.68 -2.91
C GLU A 200 18.18 2.25 -1.55
N THR A 201 18.80 3.32 -1.08
CA THR A 201 18.35 4.00 0.14
C THR A 201 17.39 5.12 -0.22
N LYS A 202 16.20 5.09 0.38
CA LYS A 202 15.19 6.13 0.23
C LYS A 202 14.89 6.73 1.60
N THR A 203 14.89 8.05 1.65
CA THR A 203 14.58 8.80 2.87
C THR A 203 13.13 9.29 2.79
N TYR A 204 12.38 9.08 3.86
CA TYR A 204 11.00 9.53 4.00
C TYR A 204 10.85 10.35 5.27
N ASN A 205 9.87 11.24 5.28
CA ASN A 205 9.49 12.06 6.43
C ASN A 205 8.01 12.46 6.30
N THR A 206 7.54 13.39 7.14
CA THR A 206 6.15 13.86 7.12
C THR A 206 5.75 14.58 5.83
N LEU A 207 6.69 15.16 5.08
CA LEU A 207 6.44 15.84 3.81
C LEU A 207 6.66 14.92 2.59
N GLN A 208 7.55 13.95 2.72
CA GLN A 208 7.86 12.93 1.73
C GLN A 208 7.39 11.58 2.26
N GLU A 209 6.10 11.34 2.12
CA GLU A 209 5.45 10.14 2.65
C GLU A 209 6.03 8.86 2.03
N ARG A 210 6.10 7.80 2.84
CA ARG A 210 6.45 6.46 2.37
C ARG A 210 5.36 5.98 1.40
N PRO A 211 5.71 5.34 0.27
CA PRO A 211 4.70 4.71 -0.57
C PRO A 211 3.90 3.66 0.22
N PRO A 212 2.70 3.28 -0.27
CA PRO A 212 1.94 2.17 0.28
C PRO A 212 2.80 0.92 0.43
N GLU A 213 2.50 0.11 1.46
CA GLU A 213 3.30 -1.07 1.81
C GLU A 213 3.51 -2.03 0.64
N TYR A 214 2.49 -2.18 -0.19
CA TYR A 214 2.46 -3.00 -1.40
C TYR A 214 2.34 -2.12 -2.65
N LYS A 215 3.36 -1.29 -2.93
CA LYS A 215 3.37 -0.42 -4.13
C LYS A 215 3.19 -1.17 -5.46
N PHE A 216 3.43 -2.48 -5.47
CA PHE A 216 3.31 -3.38 -6.61
C PHE A 216 1.92 -4.05 -6.69
N ASP A 217 0.99 -3.69 -5.82
CA ASP A 217 -0.40 -4.16 -5.88
C ASP A 217 -1.02 -3.77 -7.23
N PRO A 218 -1.50 -4.73 -8.05
CA PRO A 218 -2.14 -4.40 -9.32
C PRO A 218 -3.39 -3.53 -9.18
N ARG A 219 -4.05 -3.54 -8.01
CA ARG A 219 -5.20 -2.66 -7.70
C ARG A 219 -4.81 -1.20 -7.76
N GLU A 220 -3.68 -0.83 -7.16
CA GLU A 220 -3.19 0.56 -7.17
C GLU A 220 -2.95 1.06 -8.60
N SER A 221 -2.46 0.18 -9.48
CA SER A 221 -2.28 0.49 -10.89
C SER A 221 -3.59 0.63 -11.64
N VAL A 222 -4.56 -0.25 -11.41
CA VAL A 222 -5.91 -0.14 -11.96
C VAL A 222 -6.56 1.18 -11.54
N PHE A 223 -6.58 1.52 -10.24
CA PHE A 223 -7.15 2.78 -9.76
C PHE A 223 -6.49 4.01 -10.40
N LYS A 224 -5.16 4.01 -10.51
CA LYS A 224 -4.43 5.10 -11.21
C LYS A 224 -4.75 5.17 -12.70
N THR A 225 -5.06 4.04 -13.31
CA THR A 225 -5.39 3.94 -14.74
C THR A 225 -6.80 4.44 -15.03
N PHE A 226 -7.77 4.17 -14.15
CA PHE A 226 -9.18 4.53 -14.38
C PHE A 226 -9.58 5.91 -13.91
N ARG A 227 -8.91 6.45 -12.89
CA ARG A 227 -9.22 7.80 -12.41
C ARG A 227 -9.16 8.87 -13.52
N PRO A 228 -8.19 8.88 -14.45
CA PRO A 228 -8.24 9.78 -15.61
C PRO A 228 -9.42 9.55 -16.54
N PHE A 229 -9.86 8.30 -16.70
CA PHE A 229 -10.99 7.92 -17.54
C PHE A 229 -12.32 8.46 -16.99
N GLU A 230 -12.57 8.28 -15.70
CA GLU A 230 -13.74 8.84 -14.99
C GLU A 230 -13.83 10.37 -15.13
N ASN A 231 -12.69 11.03 -15.32
CA ASN A 231 -12.60 12.47 -15.50
C ASN A 231 -12.58 12.90 -16.99
N GLY A 232 -12.99 12.02 -17.91
CA GLY A 232 -13.12 12.31 -19.34
C GLY A 232 -11.80 12.39 -20.11
N ASN A 233 -10.69 11.87 -19.56
CA ASN A 233 -9.36 11.91 -20.18
C ASN A 233 -8.92 10.53 -20.68
N ALA A 234 -9.66 10.00 -21.66
CA ALA A 234 -9.40 8.69 -22.24
C ALA A 234 -8.02 8.58 -22.93
N ASP A 235 -7.46 9.69 -23.42
CA ASP A 235 -6.16 9.69 -24.12
C ASP A 235 -5.01 9.25 -23.19
N LYS A 236 -5.09 9.56 -21.89
CA LYS A 236 -4.09 9.11 -20.90
C LYS A 236 -4.08 7.60 -20.69
N LEU A 237 -5.16 6.89 -21.03
CA LEU A 237 -5.23 5.44 -20.89
C LEU A 237 -4.18 4.73 -21.77
N GLN A 238 -3.81 5.34 -22.90
CA GLN A 238 -2.76 4.81 -23.79
C GLN A 238 -1.42 4.63 -23.07
N GLU A 239 -1.13 5.44 -22.05
CA GLU A 239 0.10 5.34 -21.27
C GLU A 239 0.17 4.04 -20.45
N PHE A 240 -1.00 3.49 -20.08
CA PHE A 240 -1.11 2.26 -19.30
C PHE A 240 -1.24 1.00 -20.17
N VAL A 241 -1.65 1.14 -21.43
CA VAL A 241 -1.65 0.03 -22.40
C VAL A 241 -0.21 -0.34 -22.77
N LEU A 242 0.04 -1.65 -22.85
CA LEU A 242 1.32 -2.19 -23.26
C LEU A 242 1.72 -1.59 -24.63
N PRO A 243 2.91 -0.96 -24.78
CA PRO A 243 3.23 -0.14 -25.95
C PRO A 243 3.01 -0.83 -27.30
N LYS A 244 3.37 -2.12 -27.40
CA LYS A 244 3.23 -2.92 -28.62
C LYS A 244 1.77 -3.20 -29.02
N LEU A 245 0.80 -3.01 -28.13
CA LEU A 245 -0.61 -3.29 -28.37
C LEU A 245 -1.44 -2.03 -28.62
N ARG A 246 -0.88 -0.82 -28.44
CA ARG A 246 -1.64 0.44 -28.52
C ARG A 246 -2.39 0.63 -29.83
N GLY A 247 -1.81 0.17 -30.95
CA GLY A 247 -2.42 0.26 -32.28
C GLY A 247 -3.64 -0.66 -32.46
N ASP A 248 -3.61 -1.84 -31.86
CA ASP A 248 -4.65 -2.87 -32.00
C ASP A 248 -5.56 -2.97 -30.77
N PHE A 249 -5.34 -2.12 -29.77
CA PHE A 249 -6.08 -2.15 -28.51
C PHE A 249 -7.57 -1.84 -28.77
N PRO A 250 -8.51 -2.59 -28.16
CA PRO A 250 -9.93 -2.49 -28.51
C PRO A 250 -10.60 -1.28 -27.82
N TRP A 251 -10.17 -0.07 -28.17
CA TRP A 251 -10.61 1.22 -27.60
C TRP A 251 -12.14 1.41 -27.58
N ALA A 252 -12.85 0.81 -28.54
CA ALA A 252 -14.30 0.88 -28.61
C ALA A 252 -14.99 0.24 -27.39
N ARG A 253 -14.39 -0.78 -26.75
CA ARG A 253 -14.98 -1.50 -25.62
C ARG A 253 -15.05 -0.69 -24.33
N ILE A 254 -14.32 0.42 -24.25
CA ILE A 254 -14.31 1.31 -23.08
C ILE A 254 -15.42 2.38 -23.22
N LYS A 255 -16.00 2.55 -24.40
CA LYS A 255 -17.03 3.58 -24.66
C LYS A 255 -18.42 3.06 -24.29
N HIS A 256 -18.85 3.33 -23.07
CA HIS A 256 -20.18 3.02 -22.55
C HIS A 256 -20.51 3.92 -21.35
N ASP A 257 -21.78 3.96 -20.94
CA ASP A 257 -22.26 4.91 -19.93
C ASP A 257 -22.11 4.38 -18.48
N TYR A 258 -21.81 3.08 -18.30
CA TYR A 258 -21.66 2.46 -16.98
C TYR A 258 -20.55 3.07 -16.10
N TRP A 259 -19.64 3.87 -16.66
CA TRP A 259 -18.62 4.58 -15.88
C TRP A 259 -19.20 5.64 -14.94
N GLU A 260 -20.42 6.12 -15.21
CA GLU A 260 -21.15 7.03 -14.32
C GLU A 260 -21.77 6.27 -13.12
N SER A 261 -21.83 4.94 -13.18
CA SER A 261 -22.33 4.09 -12.10
C SER A 261 -21.28 3.84 -11.03
N ASN A 262 -21.73 3.49 -9.83
CA ASN A 262 -20.80 2.97 -8.82
C ASN A 262 -20.24 1.63 -9.30
N HIS A 263 -19.02 1.31 -8.93
CA HIS A 263 -18.43 0.04 -9.32
C HIS A 263 -17.52 -0.51 -8.23
N THR A 264 -17.39 -1.83 -8.24
CA THR A 264 -16.43 -2.57 -7.44
C THR A 264 -15.57 -3.42 -8.36
N GLY A 265 -14.55 -4.09 -7.81
CA GLY A 265 -13.88 -5.10 -8.60
C GLY A 265 -12.99 -6.00 -7.79
N HIS A 266 -12.63 -7.10 -8.41
CA HIS A 266 -11.81 -8.17 -7.85
C HIS A 266 -10.77 -8.63 -8.85
N PHE A 267 -9.69 -9.22 -8.34
CA PHE A 267 -8.57 -9.70 -9.12
C PHE A 267 -8.55 -11.22 -9.22
N THR A 268 -8.30 -11.69 -10.44
CA THR A 268 -8.06 -13.10 -10.73
C THR A 268 -6.75 -13.26 -11.48
N TYR A 269 -5.81 -14.00 -10.93
CA TYR A 269 -4.62 -14.47 -11.63
C TYR A 269 -5.00 -15.55 -12.63
N MET A 270 -4.44 -15.44 -13.83
CA MET A 270 -4.55 -16.35 -14.95
C MET A 270 -3.14 -16.69 -15.42
N LYS A 271 -2.83 -17.98 -15.53
CA LYS A 271 -1.52 -18.44 -15.98
C LYS A 271 -1.18 -17.95 -17.39
N GLU A 272 -2.17 -17.94 -18.29
CA GLU A 272 -2.02 -17.50 -19.67
C GLU A 272 -3.30 -16.82 -20.20
N TYR A 273 -3.14 -15.78 -21.03
CA TYR A 273 -4.21 -15.17 -21.82
C TYR A 273 -3.65 -14.57 -23.11
N GLN A 274 -4.20 -14.96 -24.27
CA GLN A 274 -3.80 -14.47 -25.59
C GLN A 274 -2.28 -14.49 -25.85
N GLY A 275 -1.59 -15.55 -25.41
CA GLY A 275 -0.14 -15.71 -25.56
C GLY A 275 0.71 -14.88 -24.58
N PHE A 276 0.10 -14.17 -23.64
CA PHE A 276 0.78 -13.58 -22.49
C PHE A 276 0.72 -14.54 -21.30
N ASN A 277 1.82 -14.66 -20.57
CA ASN A 277 1.90 -15.42 -19.33
C ASN A 277 1.71 -14.49 -18.12
N ASP A 278 1.35 -15.07 -16.97
CA ASP A 278 1.24 -14.38 -15.68
C ASP A 278 0.31 -13.16 -15.73
N VAL A 279 -0.91 -13.39 -16.21
CA VAL A 279 -1.90 -12.35 -16.47
C VAL A 279 -2.78 -12.15 -15.24
N PHE A 280 -3.02 -10.89 -14.88
CA PHE A 280 -3.91 -10.50 -13.80
C PHE A 280 -5.16 -9.89 -14.42
N MET A 281 -6.27 -10.59 -14.27
CA MET A 281 -7.58 -10.12 -14.68
C MET A 281 -8.20 -9.29 -13.56
N TYR A 282 -8.67 -8.09 -13.87
CA TYR A 282 -9.51 -7.29 -13.00
C TYR A 282 -10.94 -7.29 -13.55
N THR A 283 -11.88 -7.81 -12.77
CA THR A 283 -13.31 -7.75 -13.12
C THR A 283 -13.91 -6.53 -12.45
N ILE A 284 -14.34 -5.56 -13.24
CA ILE A 284 -15.15 -4.43 -12.81
C ILE A 284 -16.60 -4.88 -12.81
N VAL A 285 -17.29 -4.66 -11.69
CA VAL A 285 -18.73 -4.90 -11.56
C VAL A 285 -19.38 -3.54 -11.32
N PHE A 286 -20.20 -3.11 -12.27
CA PHE A 286 -20.96 -1.88 -12.22
C PHE A 286 -22.28 -2.12 -11.51
N ASN A 287 -22.65 -1.19 -10.65
CA ASN A 287 -23.75 -1.33 -9.71
C ASN A 287 -24.69 -0.13 -9.81
N GLU A 288 -25.98 -0.41 -9.81
CA GLU A 288 -26.99 0.63 -9.65
C GLU A 288 -26.99 1.05 -8.17
N ARG A 289 -26.67 2.32 -7.90
CA ARG A 289 -26.82 2.90 -6.57
C ARG A 289 -28.00 3.84 -6.62
N ASP A 290 -28.96 3.60 -5.74
CA ASP A 290 -30.02 4.56 -5.49
C ASP A 290 -29.42 5.69 -4.62
N ASP A 291 -28.94 6.76 -5.26
CA ASP A 291 -28.21 7.87 -4.65
C ASP A 291 -29.06 8.70 -3.65
N LEU A 292 -30.28 8.24 -3.34
CA LEU A 292 -31.27 8.96 -2.51
C LEU A 292 -31.37 8.51 -1.05
N GLN A 293 -30.58 7.54 -0.56
CA GLN A 293 -30.61 7.21 0.87
C GLN A 293 -29.68 8.09 1.71
N THR A 294 -30.21 9.26 2.12
CA THR A 294 -29.65 10.10 3.20
C THR A 294 -30.17 9.73 4.58
N ASP A 295 -31.12 8.81 4.70
CA ASP A 295 -31.67 8.35 5.97
C ASP A 295 -31.30 6.90 6.29
N ASN A 296 -30.91 6.67 7.54
CA ASN A 296 -30.39 5.43 8.14
C ASN A 296 -31.35 4.20 8.11
N THR A 297 -32.28 4.10 7.16
CA THR A 297 -33.25 3.02 7.07
C THR A 297 -32.93 2.08 5.90
N ALA A 298 -32.42 0.89 6.27
CA ALA A 298 -32.23 -0.30 5.45
C ALA A 298 -31.56 -0.09 4.08
N LYS A 299 -30.25 -0.40 4.04
CA LYS A 299 -29.46 -0.54 2.80
C LYS A 299 -30.22 -1.48 1.84
N GLN A 300 -30.76 -0.94 0.75
CA GLN A 300 -31.22 -1.78 -0.34
C GLN A 300 -30.02 -2.61 -0.86
N PRO A 301 -30.25 -3.85 -1.33
CA PRO A 301 -29.20 -4.66 -1.91
C PRO A 301 -28.61 -3.92 -3.12
N VAL A 302 -27.29 -3.82 -3.13
CA VAL A 302 -26.54 -3.33 -4.29
C VAL A 302 -26.84 -4.29 -5.44
N THR A 303 -27.36 -3.76 -6.54
CA THR A 303 -27.74 -4.57 -7.71
C THR A 303 -26.67 -4.39 -8.78
N ASP A 304 -25.97 -5.48 -9.08
CA ASP A 304 -24.92 -5.52 -10.10
C ASP A 304 -25.59 -5.49 -11.49
N ILE A 305 -25.31 -4.48 -12.32
CA ILE A 305 -25.99 -4.27 -13.60
C ILE A 305 -25.15 -4.68 -14.81
N ALA A 306 -23.83 -4.62 -14.69
CA ALA A 306 -22.93 -5.00 -15.77
C ALA A 306 -21.56 -5.41 -15.23
N GLU A 307 -20.82 -6.19 -16.02
CA GLU A 307 -19.42 -6.51 -15.75
C GLU A 307 -18.51 -6.19 -16.93
N GLN A 308 -17.26 -5.84 -16.65
CA GLN A 308 -16.20 -5.71 -17.64
C GLN A 308 -14.88 -6.27 -17.11
N LYS A 309 -14.14 -6.97 -17.97
CA LYS A 309 -12.86 -7.59 -17.61
C LYS A 309 -11.70 -6.83 -18.21
N LEU A 310 -10.65 -6.65 -17.43
CA LEU A 310 -9.39 -6.05 -17.83
C LEU A 310 -8.27 -7.01 -17.59
N TYR A 311 -7.34 -7.07 -18.54
CA TYR A 311 -6.23 -8.01 -18.46
C TYR A 311 -4.93 -7.22 -18.37
N LEU A 312 -4.14 -7.50 -17.35
CA LEU A 312 -2.90 -6.79 -17.05
C LEU A 312 -1.73 -7.75 -16.91
N ILE A 313 -0.53 -7.29 -17.24
CA ILE A 313 0.72 -7.96 -16.93
C ILE A 313 1.63 -7.02 -16.16
N ASP A 314 2.48 -7.59 -15.31
CA ASP A 314 3.59 -6.84 -14.72
C ASP A 314 4.81 -6.90 -15.66
N THR A 315 5.30 -5.76 -16.12
CA THR A 315 6.50 -5.69 -16.96
C THR A 315 7.80 -5.59 -16.14
N GLY A 316 7.71 -5.67 -14.80
CA GLY A 316 8.81 -5.44 -13.86
C GLY A 316 9.01 -3.96 -13.50
N GLU A 317 8.58 -3.05 -14.38
CA GLU A 317 8.59 -1.60 -14.15
C GLU A 317 7.21 -1.07 -13.76
N ALA A 318 6.17 -1.58 -14.40
CA ALA A 318 4.80 -1.16 -14.19
C ALA A 318 3.83 -2.24 -14.64
N TRP A 319 2.64 -2.21 -14.07
CA TRP A 319 1.48 -2.91 -14.59
C TRP A 319 1.03 -2.28 -15.91
N ARG A 320 0.82 -3.13 -16.92
CA ARG A 320 0.35 -2.71 -18.25
C ARG A 320 -0.90 -3.48 -18.64
N ILE A 321 -1.88 -2.76 -19.17
CA ILE A 321 -3.08 -3.37 -19.74
C ILE A 321 -2.71 -4.02 -21.07
N ILE A 322 -3.12 -5.27 -21.26
CA ILE A 322 -2.93 -6.02 -22.49
C ILE A 322 -4.23 -6.20 -23.28
N ASP A 323 -5.38 -6.23 -22.61
CA ASP A 323 -6.69 -6.32 -23.27
C ASP A 323 -7.78 -5.79 -22.34
N ILE A 324 -8.93 -5.48 -22.92
CA ILE A 324 -10.17 -5.18 -22.21
C ILE A 324 -11.32 -5.94 -22.88
N GLY A 325 -12.10 -6.66 -22.09
CA GLY A 325 -13.29 -7.38 -22.53
C GLY A 325 -14.46 -6.44 -22.85
N PRO A 326 -15.46 -6.92 -23.61
CA PRO A 326 -16.71 -6.18 -23.77
C PRO A 326 -17.42 -6.06 -22.43
N VAL A 327 -18.23 -5.01 -22.28
CA VAL A 327 -19.19 -4.93 -21.18
C VAL A 327 -20.28 -5.98 -21.39
N THR A 328 -20.62 -6.71 -20.35
CA THR A 328 -21.69 -7.71 -20.34
C THR A 328 -22.75 -7.28 -19.35
N GLU A 329 -23.97 -7.06 -19.82
CA GLU A 329 -25.11 -6.76 -18.95
C GLU A 329 -25.48 -8.01 -18.14
N LEU A 330 -25.70 -7.82 -16.84
CA LEU A 330 -26.08 -8.89 -15.94
C LEU A 330 -27.60 -8.96 -15.92
N SER A 331 -28.14 -10.08 -16.39
CA SER A 331 -29.58 -10.33 -16.37
C SER A 331 -30.03 -10.68 -14.96
N HIS A 332 -30.99 -9.94 -14.41
CA HIS A 332 -31.69 -10.28 -13.16
C HIS A 332 -32.96 -11.11 -13.43
#